data_AF-D1MJB0-F1
#
_entry.id   AF-D1MJB0-F1
#
_cell.length_a   1.000
_cell.length_b   1.000
_cell.length_c   1.000
_cell.angle_alpha   90.00
_cell.angle_beta   90.00
_cell.angle_gamma   90.00
#
_symmetry.space_group_name_H-M   'P 1'
#
loop_
_entity.id
_entity.type
_entity.pdbx_description
1 polymer ?
#
loop_
_entity_poly.entity_id
_entity_poly.type
_entity_poly.pdbx_seq_one_letter_code
_entity_poly.pdbx_strand_id
1 'polypeptide(L)' 'AEPTTYFREEFDAGWESRWVESTYKGAEQGKFAWTAGKFYNDAEKDKGLQTTQDARFYGISA' A
#
# COMPACT_ATOMS: atom_id res chain seq x y z
N ALA A 1 19.81 -21.87 12.55
CA ALA A 1 19.76 -21.47 11.13
C ALA A 1 19.11 -20.10 11.10
N GLU A 2 19.69 -19.14 10.37
CA GLU A 2 19.10 -17.81 10.22
C GLU A 2 17.91 -17.87 9.25
N PRO A 3 16.86 -17.06 9.46
CA PRO A 3 15.69 -17.05 8.60
C PRO A 3 15.99 -16.38 7.24
N THR A 4 15.48 -16.97 6.16
CA THR A 4 15.52 -16.36 4.83
C THR A 4 14.33 -15.41 4.66
N THR A 5 14.61 -14.15 4.34
CA THR A 5 13.57 -13.15 4.01
C THR A 5 13.35 -13.15 2.50
N TYR A 6 12.16 -13.56 2.04
CA TYR A 6 11.81 -13.58 0.62
C TYR A 6 11.14 -12.29 0.14
N PHE A 7 10.44 -11.58 1.03
CA PHE A 7 9.80 -10.30 0.76
C PHE A 7 9.69 -9.48 2.06
N ARG A 8 9.87 -8.17 1.96
CA ARG A 8 9.69 -7.20 3.05
C ARG A 8 9.25 -5.88 2.43
N GLU A 9 8.25 -5.25 3.03
CA GLU A 9 7.77 -3.93 2.63
C GLU A 9 7.52 -3.10 3.89
N GLU A 10 8.01 -1.86 3.88
CA GLU A 10 7.84 -0.87 4.95
C GLU A 10 7.14 0.40 4.45
N PHE A 11 6.78 0.44 3.16
CA PHE A 11 6.14 1.55 2.48
C PHE A 11 6.93 2.85 2.68
N ASP A 12 8.25 2.78 2.49
CA ASP A 12 9.09 3.96 2.37
C ASP A 12 8.85 4.68 1.04
N ALA A 13 9.48 5.84 0.88
CA ALA A 13 9.37 6.63 -0.35
C ALA A 13 9.77 5.79 -1.57
N GLY A 14 8.94 5.81 -2.62
CA GLY A 14 9.16 5.06 -3.85
C GLY A 14 8.53 3.65 -3.86
N TRP A 15 7.65 3.34 -2.91
CA TRP A 15 6.86 2.09 -2.94
C TRP A 15 6.10 1.88 -4.26
N GLU A 16 5.74 2.95 -4.96
CA GLU A 16 5.06 2.90 -6.25
C GLU A 16 5.88 2.19 -7.35
N SER A 17 7.21 2.11 -7.21
CA SER A 17 8.03 1.36 -8.18
C SER A 17 8.01 -0.15 -7.93
N ARG A 18 7.53 -0.60 -6.77
CA ARG A 18 7.50 -2.00 -6.34
C ARG A 18 6.11 -2.62 -6.45
N TRP A 19 5.06 -1.80 -6.37
CA TRP A 19 3.68 -2.24 -6.43
C TRP A 19 3.00 -1.79 -7.72
N VAL A 20 2.18 -2.67 -8.29
CA VAL A 20 1.42 -2.42 -9.52
C VAL A 20 -0.07 -2.52 -9.24
N GLU A 21 -0.83 -1.47 -9.58
CA GLU A 21 -2.28 -1.49 -9.48
C GLU A 21 -2.91 -2.34 -10.58
N SER A 22 -3.91 -3.15 -10.22
CA SER A 22 -4.67 -3.94 -11.18
C SER A 22 -5.55 -3.05 -12.04
N THR A 23 -5.54 -3.29 -13.36
CA THR A 23 -6.38 -2.59 -14.33
C THR A 23 -7.73 -3.26 -14.56
N TYR A 24 -8.00 -4.43 -13.95
CA TYR A 24 -9.17 -5.26 -14.24
C TYR A 24 -10.51 -4.55 -14.01
N LYS A 25 -10.62 -3.73 -12.97
CA LYS A 25 -11.84 -2.96 -12.64
C LYS A 25 -11.89 -1.58 -13.33
N GLY A 26 -10.85 -1.20 -14.06
CA GLY A 26 -10.77 0.09 -14.75
C GLY A 26 -11.05 1.27 -13.82
N ALA A 27 -11.94 2.17 -14.24
CA ALA A 27 -12.31 3.36 -13.47
C ALA A 27 -13.01 3.06 -12.12
N GLU A 28 -13.53 1.84 -11.94
CA GLU A 28 -14.24 1.43 -10.74
C GLU A 28 -13.30 0.88 -9.64
N GLN A 29 -12.01 0.79 -9.93
CA GLN A 29 -10.97 0.37 -9.00
C GLN A 29 -10.80 1.40 -7.87
N GLY A 30 -10.78 0.92 -6.63
CA GLY A 30 -10.50 1.75 -5.46
C GLY A 30 -9.03 2.18 -5.42
N LYS A 31 -8.78 3.41 -4.94
CA LYS A 31 -7.45 3.99 -4.87
C LYS A 31 -6.82 3.83 -3.49
N PHE A 32 -5.51 3.59 -3.45
CA PHE A 32 -4.73 3.62 -2.23
C PHE A 32 -4.15 5.01 -1.97
N ALA A 33 -4.12 5.43 -0.71
CA ALA A 33 -3.33 6.56 -0.25
C ALA A 33 -2.11 6.06 0.52
N TRP A 34 -0.97 6.72 0.32
CA TRP A 34 0.23 6.51 1.12
C TRP A 34 0.22 7.46 2.32
N THR A 35 -0.15 6.93 3.49
CA THR A 35 -0.43 7.76 4.68
C THR A 35 -0.31 6.97 5.98
N ALA A 36 0.01 7.68 7.07
CA ALA A 36 -0.01 7.15 8.43
C ALA A 36 -1.38 7.30 9.12
N GLY A 37 -2.37 7.87 8.43
CA GLY A 37 -3.72 8.09 8.96
C GLY A 37 -3.81 9.26 9.94
N LYS A 38 -4.89 9.30 10.73
CA LYS A 38 -5.22 10.42 11.63
C LYS A 38 -4.36 10.42 12.91
N PHE A 39 -3.98 9.24 13.37
CA PHE A 39 -3.20 9.06 14.60
C PHE A 39 -2.10 8.06 14.30
N TYR A 40 -0.88 8.44 14.64
CA TYR A 40 0.34 7.68 14.38
C TYR A 40 1.34 7.95 15.51
N ASN A 41 2.32 7.07 15.65
CA ASN A 41 3.44 7.25 16.57
C ASN A 41 4.60 7.96 15.85
N ASP A 42 4.89 7.57 14.61
CA ASP A 42 5.89 8.18 13.73
C ASP A 42 5.27 8.41 12.34
N ALA A 43 5.18 9.67 11.93
CA ALA A 43 4.47 10.08 10.73
C ALA A 43 5.04 9.48 9.43
N GLU A 44 6.32 9.10 9.43
CA GLU A 44 7.01 8.57 8.26
C GLU A 44 7.08 7.04 8.30
N LYS A 45 7.39 6.45 9.46
CA LYS A 45 7.52 4.99 9.59
C LYS A 45 6.18 4.27 9.65
N ASP A 46 5.12 4.95 10.08
CA ASP A 46 3.80 4.35 10.18
C ASP A 46 2.98 4.53 8.89
N LYS A 47 3.59 5.06 7.81
CA LYS A 47 2.91 5.13 6.53
C LYS A 47 2.69 3.72 5.98
N GLY A 48 1.53 3.56 5.34
CA GLY A 48 1.20 2.37 4.58
C GLY A 48 0.19 2.70 3.50
N LEU A 49 -0.35 1.66 2.87
CA LEU A 49 -1.42 1.78 1.88
C LEU A 49 -2.79 1.74 2.56
N GLN A 50 -3.48 2.87 2.55
CA GLN A 50 -4.83 3.00 3.08
C GLN A 50 -5.85 3.00 1.94
N THR A 51 -6.94 2.24 2.07
CA THR A 51 -8.09 2.31 1.16
C THR A 51 -8.84 3.63 1.35
N THR A 52 -9.16 4.34 0.26
CA THR A 52 -9.67 5.73 0.32
C THR A 52 -11.16 5.89 0.02
N GLN A 53 -11.81 4.85 -0.50
CA GLN A 53 -13.17 4.91 -1.02
C GLN A 53 -14.03 3.76 -0.49
N ASP A 54 -15.20 4.09 0.03
CA ASP A 54 -16.18 3.12 0.50
C ASP A 54 -16.78 2.34 -0.68
N ALA A 55 -17.18 1.09 -0.43
CA ALA A 55 -17.85 0.21 -1.38
C ALA A 55 -17.12 0.05 -2.74
N ARG A 56 -15.78 0.04 -2.72
CA ARG A 56 -14.93 -0.24 -3.89
C ARG A 56 -14.21 -1.57 -3.76
N PHE A 57 -13.96 -2.23 -4.90
CA PHE A 57 -12.99 -3.32 -4.98
C PHE A 57 -11.59 -2.74 -5.13
N TYR A 58 -10.60 -3.41 -4.56
CA TYR A 58 -9.20 -3.00 -4.60
C TYR A 58 -8.34 -4.15 -5.14
N GLY A 59 -7.26 -3.81 -5.82
CA GLY A 59 -6.29 -4.77 -6.35
C GLY A 59 -4.95 -4.12 -6.64
N ILE A 60 -3.93 -4.56 -5.92
CA ILE A 60 -2.54 -4.15 -6.07
C ILE A 60 -1.65 -5.33 -5.71
N SER A 61 -0.47 -5.45 -6.35
CA SER A 61 0.46 -6.56 -6.13
C SER A 61 1.91 -6.13 -6.26
N ALA A 62 2.80 -6.80 -5.53
CA ALA A 62 4.26 -6.72 -5.64
C ALA A 62 4.84 -8.12 -5.83
#